data_AF-A0A7S2HKU0-F1
#
_entry.id   AF-A0A7S2HKU0-F1
#
_cell.length_a   1.000
_cell.length_b   1.000
_cell.length_c   1.000
_cell.angle_alpha   90.00
_cell.angle_beta   90.00
_cell.angle_gamma   90.00
#
_symmetry.space_group_name_H-M   'P 1'
#
loop_
_entity.id
_entity.type
_entity.pdbx_description
1 polymer ?
#
loop_
_entity_poly.entity_id
_entity_poly.type
_entity_poly.pdbx_seq_one_letter_code
_entity_poly.pdbx_strand_id
1 'polypeptide(L)'
;IVQRLRRSRKGEVRIKSTLLFLTACILLLSFEVNSVIYSRFDSFKATFILAAGLISTAYFSYRIPHGPRKYRHAGCEDFEGSEVVRKVVRHLKGCLEASNRRGKHGEAQQAVLHQFAECDRELLNEVIEQISGGLLQQVLGKFEQAVQVLCFDLCDSLEVRCKSHLIDVLMLMKLTSRSDAQAAVENLMLNTHGDELSELKCVQDGRGNINSMRNLLFEHLEDKEIQTRILNHFLSEAMSQVAHRALLKSGHFRKLLRKSRRRKCVHDHISFIEGDDALVASSYNGSCFQSWRKIMFDVDDTLQCSGGPPAGVDKRYPKHAIYPGFLAFLKELHGGDEMSHMVALSARPDFLEKDVIKRFRRLQTEHGLHALPTLLLGAIDTGFEFLVKGGDEGMRALAKTKYQRVREYIALYPEFRFVFLGDNGQGDYAVGHMMHEGFPDN
;
A
#
# COMPACT_ATOMS: atom_id res chain seq x y z
N ILE A 1 -27.09 -14.33 26.11
CA ILE A 1 -25.90 -13.45 25.94
C ILE A 1 -24.97 -13.96 24.83
N VAL A 2 -24.54 -15.24 24.86
CA VAL A 2 -23.72 -15.87 23.79
C VAL A 2 -24.38 -15.83 22.40
N GLN A 3 -25.71 -16.04 22.31
CA GLN A 3 -26.43 -15.92 21.04
C GLN A 3 -26.55 -14.47 20.52
N ARG A 4 -26.52 -13.44 21.38
CA ARG A 4 -26.47 -12.02 20.95
C ARG A 4 -25.08 -11.62 20.47
N LEU A 5 -24.01 -12.23 20.99
CA LEU A 5 -22.62 -11.95 20.61
C LEU A 5 -22.20 -12.61 19.28
N ARG A 6 -22.92 -13.63 18.81
CA ARG A 6 -22.66 -14.29 17.51
C ARG A 6 -23.03 -13.47 16.28
N ARG A 7 -23.82 -12.39 16.41
CA ARG A 7 -24.25 -11.56 15.27
C ARG A 7 -23.23 -10.52 14.80
N SER A 8 -22.09 -10.40 15.47
CA SER A 8 -20.99 -9.52 15.06
C SER A 8 -19.68 -10.28 15.05
N ARG A 9 -18.94 -10.20 13.93
CA ARG A 9 -17.59 -10.79 13.76
C ARG A 9 -16.65 -10.41 14.93
N LYS A 10 -16.84 -9.22 15.53
CA LYS A 10 -16.12 -8.76 16.74
C LYS A 10 -16.47 -9.54 18.01
N GLY A 11 -17.71 -9.98 18.17
CA GLY A 11 -18.16 -10.79 19.31
C GLY A 11 -17.66 -12.23 19.22
N GLU A 12 -17.63 -12.79 18.00
CA GLU A 12 -17.07 -14.11 17.75
C GLU A 12 -15.56 -14.17 18.00
N VAL A 13 -14.80 -13.16 17.52
CA VAL A 13 -13.35 -13.07 17.77
C VAL A 13 -13.04 -12.92 19.26
N ARG A 14 -13.84 -12.13 20.01
CA ARG A 14 -13.68 -12.02 21.48
C ARG A 14 -13.93 -13.36 22.17
N ILE A 15 -15.00 -14.06 21.83
CA ILE A 15 -15.32 -15.36 22.42
C ILE A 15 -14.22 -16.39 22.11
N LYS A 16 -13.75 -16.45 20.86
CA LYS A 16 -12.66 -17.35 20.46
C LYS A 16 -11.35 -17.03 21.18
N SER A 17 -11.00 -15.75 21.33
CA SER A 17 -9.80 -15.33 22.07
C SER A 17 -9.89 -15.67 23.56
N THR A 18 -11.05 -15.48 24.19
CA THR A 18 -11.25 -15.81 25.61
C THR A 18 -11.22 -17.33 25.83
N LEU A 19 -11.80 -18.11 24.91
CA LEU A 19 -11.70 -19.58 24.93
C LEU A 19 -10.24 -20.03 24.75
N LEU A 20 -9.51 -19.49 23.77
CA LEU A 20 -8.10 -19.84 23.56
C LEU A 20 -7.23 -19.52 24.80
N PHE A 21 -7.48 -18.37 25.43
CA PHE A 21 -6.81 -17.97 26.68
C PHE A 21 -7.13 -18.93 27.83
N LEU A 22 -8.41 -19.25 28.03
CA LEU A 22 -8.83 -20.22 29.04
C LEU A 22 -8.22 -21.60 28.77
N THR A 23 -8.19 -22.06 27.52
CA THR A 23 -7.56 -23.34 27.14
C THR A 23 -6.06 -23.32 27.40
N ALA A 24 -5.36 -22.23 27.07
CA ALA A 24 -3.93 -22.07 27.36
C ALA A 24 -3.67 -22.04 28.88
N CYS A 25 -4.48 -21.33 29.66
CA CYS A 25 -4.39 -21.30 31.12
C CYS A 25 -4.69 -22.67 31.75
N ILE A 26 -5.67 -23.42 31.25
CA ILE A 26 -5.97 -24.79 31.71
C ILE A 26 -4.79 -25.73 31.40
N LEU A 27 -4.22 -25.65 30.20
CA LEU A 27 -3.06 -26.44 29.81
C LEU A 27 -1.80 -26.13 30.66
N LEU A 28 -1.65 -24.87 31.07
CA LEU A 28 -0.55 -24.41 31.93
C LEU A 28 -0.77 -24.77 33.42
N LEU A 29 -2.00 -24.68 33.92
CA LEU A 29 -2.33 -24.93 35.34
C LEU A 29 -2.49 -26.42 35.67
N SER A 30 -2.71 -27.28 34.67
CA SER A 30 -2.77 -28.74 34.84
C SER A 30 -1.41 -29.42 34.64
N PHE A 31 -0.37 -28.92 35.33
CA PHE A 31 1.00 -29.46 35.22
C PHE A 31 1.09 -30.93 35.69
N GLU A 32 0.28 -31.35 36.66
CA GLU A 32 0.24 -32.74 37.14
C GLU A 32 -0.49 -33.71 36.18
N VAL A 33 -1.46 -33.23 35.38
CA VAL A 33 -2.27 -34.10 34.49
C VAL A 33 -1.57 -34.30 33.13
N ASN A 34 -0.69 -33.39 32.71
CA ASN A 34 -0.08 -33.42 31.38
C ASN A 34 1.33 -34.07 31.30
N SER A 35 1.85 -34.61 32.41
CA SER A 35 3.16 -35.29 32.44
C SER A 35 3.26 -36.47 31.45
N VAL A 36 2.13 -37.12 31.14
CA VAL A 36 2.04 -38.23 30.18
C VAL A 36 2.09 -37.75 28.71
N ILE A 37 1.60 -36.55 28.42
CA ILE A 37 1.59 -35.99 27.05
C ILE A 37 2.94 -35.34 26.74
N TYR A 38 3.53 -34.63 27.70
CA TYR A 38 4.81 -33.95 27.52
C TYR A 38 6.02 -34.89 27.58
N SER A 39 5.91 -36.09 28.18
CA SER A 39 6.98 -37.09 28.16
C SER A 39 7.29 -37.67 26.77
N ARG A 40 6.41 -37.45 25.78
CA ARG A 40 6.63 -37.84 24.37
C ARG A 40 7.27 -36.75 23.52
N PHE A 41 7.46 -35.55 24.05
CA PHE A 41 8.09 -34.44 23.35
C PHE A 41 9.46 -34.16 23.97
N ASP A 42 10.47 -33.99 23.11
CA ASP A 42 11.76 -33.47 23.54
C ASP A 42 11.56 -32.11 24.23
N SER A 43 12.34 -31.83 25.28
CA SER A 43 12.14 -30.68 26.18
C SER A 43 12.08 -29.36 25.41
N PHE A 44 12.83 -29.26 24.31
CA PHE A 44 12.80 -28.11 23.41
C PHE A 44 11.43 -27.88 22.74
N LYS A 45 10.76 -28.97 22.31
CA LYS A 45 9.43 -28.89 21.66
C LYS A 45 8.34 -28.50 22.65
N ALA A 46 8.41 -28.99 23.89
CA ALA A 46 7.48 -28.61 24.95
C ALA A 46 7.62 -27.11 25.31
N THR A 47 8.85 -26.61 25.48
CA THR A 47 9.11 -25.19 25.72
C THR A 47 8.66 -24.31 24.55
N PHE A 48 8.85 -24.77 23.31
CA PHE A 48 8.41 -24.04 22.12
C PHE A 48 6.88 -23.95 22.00
N ILE A 49 6.15 -25.03 22.29
CA ILE A 49 4.67 -25.03 22.29
C ILE A 49 4.13 -24.05 23.33
N LEU A 50 4.73 -24.03 24.52
CA LEU A 50 4.36 -23.08 25.58
C LEU A 50 4.67 -21.64 25.19
N ALA A 51 5.83 -21.38 24.58
CA ALA A 51 6.19 -20.06 24.08
C ALA A 51 5.25 -19.59 22.95
N ALA A 52 4.92 -20.47 22.00
CA ALA A 52 3.98 -20.17 20.92
C ALA A 52 2.55 -19.91 21.43
N GLY A 53 2.12 -20.63 22.48
CA GLY A 53 0.84 -20.39 23.16
C GLY A 53 0.78 -19.04 23.87
N LEU A 54 1.86 -18.67 24.56
CA LEU A 54 1.99 -17.36 25.22
C LEU A 54 2.07 -16.20 24.21
N ILE A 55 2.84 -16.37 23.12
CA ILE A 55 2.93 -15.38 22.05
C ILE A 55 1.59 -15.23 21.33
N SER A 56 0.89 -16.33 21.05
CA SER A 56 -0.45 -16.29 20.44
C SER A 56 -1.45 -15.58 21.35
N THR A 57 -1.39 -15.84 22.65
CA THR A 57 -2.24 -15.17 23.65
C THR A 57 -1.93 -13.68 23.75
N ALA A 58 -0.65 -13.30 23.75
CA ALA A 58 -0.23 -11.90 23.72
C ALA A 58 -0.65 -11.20 22.42
N TYR A 59 -0.52 -11.89 21.28
CA TYR A 59 -0.93 -11.41 19.96
C TYR A 59 -2.45 -11.18 19.88
N PHE A 60 -3.25 -12.13 20.34
CA PHE A 60 -4.71 -11.97 20.37
C PHE A 60 -5.16 -10.92 21.37
N SER A 61 -4.52 -10.84 22.55
CA SER A 61 -4.77 -9.77 23.55
C SER A 61 -4.45 -8.39 22.99
N TYR A 62 -3.37 -8.25 22.21
CA TYR A 62 -3.00 -7.01 21.53
C TYR A 62 -3.97 -6.63 20.40
N ARG A 63 -4.61 -7.62 19.75
CA ARG A 63 -5.61 -7.42 18.69
C ARG A 63 -7.04 -7.18 19.19
N ILE A 64 -7.32 -7.33 20.49
CA ILE A 64 -8.60 -6.86 21.05
C ILE A 64 -8.61 -5.32 20.93
N PRO A 65 -9.54 -4.73 20.17
CA PRO A 65 -9.50 -3.30 19.91
C PRO A 65 -9.84 -2.52 21.18
N HIS A 66 -8.83 -1.89 21.77
CA HIS A 66 -9.01 -0.83 22.76
C HIS A 66 -9.61 0.40 22.09
N GLY A 67 -10.94 0.46 21.97
CA GLY A 67 -11.70 1.64 21.53
C GLY A 67 -11.19 2.27 20.20
N PRO A 68 -11.68 3.47 19.83
CA PRO A 68 -10.98 4.28 18.86
C PRO A 68 -9.64 4.69 19.48
N ARG A 69 -8.57 3.97 19.13
CA ARG A 69 -7.19 4.39 19.45
C ARG A 69 -6.98 5.76 18.84
N LYS A 70 -6.83 6.78 19.69
CA LYS A 70 -6.27 8.08 19.30
C LYS A 70 -4.89 7.81 18.71
N TYR A 71 -4.78 7.87 17.38
CA TYR A 71 -3.50 7.98 16.71
C TYR A 71 -2.87 9.28 17.19
N ARG A 72 -1.91 9.18 18.12
CA ARG A 72 -0.95 10.26 18.36
C ARG A 72 0.00 10.23 17.17
N HIS A 73 -0.25 11.07 16.19
CA HIS A 73 0.86 11.57 15.37
C HIS A 73 1.69 12.51 16.24
N ALA A 74 3.00 12.29 16.19
CA ALA A 74 4.00 13.23 16.65
C ALA A 74 3.81 14.57 15.92
N GLY A 75 4.02 15.67 16.64
CA GLY A 75 4.19 17.01 16.06
C GLY A 75 2.91 17.62 15.51
N CYS A 76 2.33 18.55 16.27
CA CYS A 76 1.75 19.73 15.64
C CYS A 76 2.93 20.49 15.04
N GLU A 77 3.36 20.11 13.84
CA GLU A 77 4.36 20.87 13.09
C GLU A 77 3.68 22.15 12.59
N ASP A 78 4.35 23.28 12.80
CA ASP A 78 3.88 24.58 12.36
C ASP A 78 3.70 24.60 10.84
N PHE A 79 2.54 25.11 10.42
CA PHE A 79 2.04 24.99 9.06
C PHE A 79 2.60 26.09 8.13
N GLU A 80 3.29 25.72 7.05
CA GLU A 80 3.91 26.64 6.08
C GLU A 80 3.04 27.00 4.85
N GLY A 81 1.78 26.57 4.77
CA GLY A 81 0.92 26.89 3.61
C GLY A 81 0.54 28.37 3.48
N SER A 82 -0.08 28.74 2.34
CA SER A 82 -0.55 30.11 2.11
C SER A 82 -1.50 30.58 3.22
N GLU A 83 -1.58 31.89 3.47
CA GLU A 83 -2.47 32.43 4.52
C GLU A 83 -3.93 32.05 4.29
N VAL A 84 -4.32 31.89 3.02
CA VAL A 84 -5.65 31.44 2.59
C VAL A 84 -5.89 30.00 3.04
N VAL A 85 -4.97 29.07 2.77
CA VAL A 85 -5.10 27.67 3.23
C VAL A 85 -5.15 27.60 4.75
N ARG A 86 -4.31 28.38 5.46
CA ARG A 86 -4.36 28.46 6.94
C ARG A 86 -5.72 28.89 7.44
N LYS A 87 -6.39 29.81 6.75
CA LYS A 87 -7.73 30.30 7.10
C LYS A 87 -8.76 29.20 6.90
N VAL A 88 -8.71 28.48 5.78
CA VAL A 88 -9.61 27.35 5.49
C VAL A 88 -9.41 26.22 6.51
N VAL A 89 -8.17 25.81 6.77
CA VAL A 89 -7.86 24.76 7.77
C VAL A 89 -8.33 25.15 9.17
N ARG A 90 -8.15 26.41 9.58
CA ARG A 90 -8.70 26.91 10.86
C ARG A 90 -10.22 26.88 10.88
N HIS A 91 -10.88 27.23 9.79
CA HIS A 91 -12.33 27.17 9.67
C HIS A 91 -12.86 25.74 9.81
N LEU A 92 -12.23 24.76 9.13
CA LEU A 92 -12.58 23.34 9.25
C LEU A 92 -12.42 22.82 10.68
N LYS A 93 -11.32 23.17 11.37
CA LYS A 93 -11.12 22.86 12.80
C LYS A 93 -12.24 23.45 13.66
N GLY A 94 -12.59 24.71 13.44
CA GLY A 94 -13.69 25.39 14.14
C GLY A 94 -15.04 24.69 13.94
N CYS A 95 -15.34 24.22 12.73
CA CYS A 95 -16.56 23.46 12.44
C CYS A 95 -16.59 22.09 13.15
N LEU A 96 -15.45 21.39 13.21
CA LEU A 96 -15.33 20.15 13.96
C LEU A 96 -15.55 20.33 15.46
N GLU A 97 -15.06 21.43 16.03
CA GLU A 97 -15.29 21.78 17.44
C GLU A 97 -16.75 22.17 17.69
N ALA A 98 -17.34 22.98 16.79
CA ALA A 98 -18.72 23.44 16.89
C ALA A 98 -19.72 22.27 16.80
N SER A 99 -19.47 21.30 15.94
CA SER A 99 -20.32 20.10 15.78
C SER A 99 -20.35 19.19 17.01
N ASN A 100 -19.46 19.36 18.00
CA ASN A 100 -19.55 18.68 19.29
C ASN A 100 -20.60 19.32 20.23
N ARG A 101 -21.08 20.53 19.94
CA ARG A 101 -22.10 21.22 20.73
C ARG A 101 -23.49 20.77 20.29
N ARG A 102 -24.40 20.55 21.26
CA ARG A 102 -25.79 20.12 20.98
C ARG A 102 -26.48 21.07 20.00
N GLY A 103 -27.12 20.51 18.97
CA GLY A 103 -27.88 21.26 17.97
C GLY A 103 -27.06 21.90 16.84
N LYS A 104 -25.73 21.96 16.94
CA LYS A 104 -24.87 22.66 15.96
C LYS A 104 -24.28 21.77 14.86
N HIS A 105 -24.62 20.47 14.84
CA HIS A 105 -24.05 19.53 13.87
C HIS A 105 -24.42 19.89 12.43
N GLY A 106 -25.69 20.19 12.16
CA GLY A 106 -26.17 20.53 10.82
C GLY A 106 -25.55 21.82 10.28
N GLU A 107 -25.49 22.87 11.11
CA GLU A 107 -24.83 24.14 10.74
C GLU A 107 -23.35 23.94 10.42
N ALA A 108 -22.63 23.20 11.27
CA ALA A 108 -21.21 22.92 11.06
C ALA A 108 -20.97 22.07 9.80
N GLN A 109 -21.82 21.09 9.54
CA GLN A 109 -21.76 20.29 8.31
C GLN A 109 -21.96 21.18 7.09
N GLN A 110 -23.01 22.01 7.06
CA GLN A 110 -23.29 22.89 5.93
C GLN A 110 -22.15 23.88 5.69
N ALA A 111 -21.55 24.43 6.74
CA ALA A 111 -20.40 25.32 6.63
C ALA A 111 -19.18 24.63 6.00
N VAL A 112 -18.90 23.37 6.36
CA VAL A 112 -17.82 22.58 5.75
C VAL A 112 -18.09 22.30 4.28
N LEU A 113 -19.31 21.89 3.93
CA LEU A 113 -19.67 21.60 2.53
C LEU A 113 -19.60 22.86 1.66
N HIS A 114 -20.11 23.97 2.17
CA HIS A 114 -20.02 25.28 1.51
C HIS A 114 -18.56 25.70 1.31
N GLN A 115 -17.71 25.52 2.32
CA GLN A 115 -16.29 25.84 2.21
C GLN A 115 -15.59 25.03 1.10
N PHE A 116 -15.92 23.76 0.90
CA PHE A 116 -15.36 22.97 -0.20
C PHE A 116 -15.94 23.36 -1.56
N ALA A 117 -17.24 23.66 -1.63
CA ALA A 117 -17.91 24.04 -2.87
C ALA A 117 -17.49 25.43 -3.38
N GLU A 118 -17.12 26.36 -2.48
CA GLU A 118 -16.65 27.70 -2.85
C GLU A 118 -15.16 27.77 -3.19
N CYS A 119 -14.37 26.76 -2.82
CA CYS A 119 -12.96 26.72 -3.22
C CYS A 119 -12.88 26.59 -4.74
N ASP A 120 -12.12 27.49 -5.38
CA ASP A 120 -11.68 27.25 -6.74
C ASP A 120 -10.78 26.01 -6.82
N ARG A 121 -10.52 25.55 -8.05
CA ARG A 121 -9.75 24.33 -8.31
C ARG A 121 -8.35 24.36 -7.67
N GLU A 122 -7.66 25.48 -7.77
CA GLU A 122 -6.27 25.60 -7.30
C GLU A 122 -6.23 25.56 -5.76
N LEU A 123 -7.07 26.36 -5.11
CA LEU A 123 -7.19 26.41 -3.66
C LEU A 123 -7.69 25.08 -3.08
N LEU A 124 -8.65 24.42 -3.74
CA LEU A 124 -9.16 23.11 -3.30
C LEU A 124 -8.03 22.09 -3.24
N ASN A 125 -7.21 22.01 -4.29
CA ASN A 125 -6.09 21.08 -4.33
C ASN A 125 -5.01 21.46 -3.30
N GLU A 126 -4.67 22.74 -3.18
CA GLU A 126 -3.71 23.20 -2.17
C GLU A 126 -4.19 22.85 -0.73
N VAL A 127 -5.47 23.06 -0.44
CA VAL A 127 -6.07 22.71 0.86
C VAL A 127 -6.02 21.21 1.11
N ILE A 128 -6.41 20.37 0.14
CA ILE A 128 -6.46 18.92 0.32
C ILE A 128 -5.05 18.33 0.44
N GLU A 129 -4.07 18.80 -0.32
CA GLU A 129 -2.70 18.29 -0.23
C GLU A 129 -2.04 18.68 1.11
N GLN A 130 -2.29 19.90 1.60
CA GLN A 130 -1.63 20.41 2.81
C GLN A 130 -2.37 20.06 4.11
N ILE A 131 -3.67 19.73 4.06
CA ILE A 131 -4.41 19.37 5.27
C ILE A 131 -3.88 18.05 5.85
N SER A 132 -3.57 18.05 7.15
CA SER A 132 -3.11 16.84 7.83
C SER A 132 -4.15 15.71 7.68
N GLY A 133 -3.68 14.51 7.32
CA GLY A 133 -4.57 13.35 7.12
C GLY A 133 -5.46 13.06 8.34
N GLY A 134 -4.97 13.29 9.56
CA GLY A 134 -5.77 13.12 10.78
C GLY A 134 -6.91 14.14 10.95
N LEU A 135 -6.76 15.36 10.44
CA LEU A 135 -7.84 16.35 10.41
C LEU A 135 -8.86 15.99 9.33
N LEU A 136 -8.39 15.68 8.12
CA LEU A 136 -9.25 15.29 7.01
C LEU A 136 -10.07 14.03 7.34
N GLN A 137 -9.44 13.05 8.00
CA GLN A 137 -10.13 11.86 8.53
C GLN A 137 -11.26 12.22 9.50
N GLN A 138 -11.06 13.22 10.38
CA GLN A 138 -12.10 13.67 11.29
C GLN A 138 -13.24 14.38 10.56
N VAL A 139 -12.93 15.19 9.55
CA VAL A 139 -13.92 15.86 8.70
C VAL A 139 -14.77 14.82 7.96
N LEU A 140 -14.15 13.94 7.17
CA LEU A 140 -14.84 12.91 6.39
C LEU A 140 -15.56 11.88 7.27
N GLY A 141 -14.99 11.58 8.44
CA GLY A 141 -15.59 10.66 9.40
C GLY A 141 -16.82 11.21 10.10
N LYS A 142 -16.90 12.54 10.28
CA LYS A 142 -17.98 13.20 11.01
C LYS A 142 -19.07 13.75 10.09
N PHE A 143 -18.69 14.20 8.91
CA PHE A 143 -19.60 14.78 7.92
C PHE A 143 -19.66 13.84 6.71
N GLU A 144 -20.59 12.89 6.72
CA GLU A 144 -20.70 11.87 5.67
C GLU A 144 -20.86 12.47 4.26
N GLN A 145 -21.60 13.59 4.15
CA GLN A 145 -21.77 14.33 2.89
C GLN A 145 -20.47 14.94 2.35
N ALA A 146 -19.43 15.11 3.18
CA ALA A 146 -18.13 15.60 2.70
C ALA A 146 -17.44 14.56 1.80
N VAL A 147 -17.69 13.26 2.02
CA VAL A 147 -17.22 12.19 1.13
C VAL A 147 -17.92 12.33 -0.24
N GLN A 148 -19.24 12.57 -0.24
CA GLN A 148 -20.00 12.79 -1.47
C GLN A 148 -19.45 13.98 -2.26
N VAL A 149 -19.32 15.14 -1.62
CA VAL A 149 -18.86 16.37 -2.29
C VAL A 149 -17.45 16.21 -2.84
N LEU A 150 -16.51 15.70 -2.05
CA LEU A 150 -15.10 15.62 -2.48
C LEU A 150 -14.85 14.48 -3.46
N CYS A 151 -15.42 13.30 -3.23
CA CYS A 151 -15.08 12.11 -4.00
C CYS A 151 -15.98 11.89 -5.22
N PHE A 152 -17.12 12.59 -5.33
CA PHE A 152 -18.02 12.49 -6.48
C PHE A 152 -18.22 13.84 -7.14
N ASP A 153 -18.75 14.83 -6.42
CA ASP A 153 -19.18 16.09 -7.03
C ASP A 153 -17.99 16.94 -7.53
N LEU A 154 -16.87 16.91 -6.82
CA LEU A 154 -15.65 17.65 -7.14
C LEU A 154 -14.54 16.77 -7.72
N CYS A 155 -14.80 15.48 -8.00
CA CYS A 155 -13.77 14.50 -8.37
C CYS A 155 -12.95 14.93 -9.60
N ASP A 156 -13.60 15.48 -10.63
CA ASP A 156 -12.96 15.96 -11.87
C ASP A 156 -12.03 17.17 -11.64
N SER A 157 -12.22 17.89 -10.54
CA SER A 157 -11.40 19.05 -10.17
C SER A 157 -10.18 18.67 -9.32
N LEU A 158 -10.08 17.41 -8.89
CA LEU A 158 -8.99 16.95 -8.03
C LEU A 158 -7.79 16.46 -8.84
N GLU A 159 -6.62 16.94 -8.46
CA GLU A 159 -5.34 16.46 -8.96
C GLU A 159 -4.97 15.10 -8.35
N VAL A 160 -4.05 14.42 -9.02
CA VAL A 160 -3.57 13.07 -8.66
C VAL A 160 -3.16 12.98 -7.18
N ARG A 161 -2.42 13.97 -6.67
CA ARG A 161 -1.94 13.99 -5.28
C ARG A 161 -3.08 14.08 -4.27
N CYS A 162 -4.09 14.89 -4.57
CA CYS A 162 -5.29 15.03 -3.76
C CYS A 162 -6.14 13.76 -3.76
N LYS A 163 -6.34 13.15 -4.94
CA LYS A 163 -7.01 11.85 -5.06
C LYS A 163 -6.28 10.78 -4.21
N SER A 164 -4.96 10.70 -4.27
CA SER A 164 -4.16 9.78 -3.44
C SER A 164 -4.31 10.08 -1.94
N HIS A 165 -4.30 11.35 -1.53
CA HIS A 165 -4.49 11.71 -0.13
C HIS A 165 -5.87 11.32 0.40
N LEU A 166 -6.92 11.53 -0.39
CA LEU A 166 -8.27 11.08 -0.06
C LEU A 166 -8.34 9.56 0.06
N ILE A 167 -7.74 8.81 -0.87
CA ILE A 167 -7.68 7.35 -0.81
C ILE A 167 -7.00 6.88 0.49
N ASP A 168 -5.85 7.46 0.85
CA ASP A 168 -5.15 7.14 2.10
C ASP A 168 -6.03 7.39 3.34
N VAL A 169 -6.71 8.55 3.38
CA VAL A 169 -7.64 8.87 4.47
C VAL A 169 -8.83 7.91 4.51
N LEU A 170 -9.41 7.55 3.37
CA LEU A 170 -10.51 6.59 3.28
C LEU A 170 -10.07 5.19 3.76
N MET A 171 -8.84 4.77 3.45
CA MET A 171 -8.25 3.54 3.99
C MET A 171 -8.14 3.56 5.52
N LEU A 172 -7.73 4.70 6.10
CA LEU A 172 -7.68 4.88 7.57
C LEU A 172 -9.07 4.84 8.23
N MET A 173 -10.14 5.14 7.48
CA MET A 173 -11.53 5.13 7.96
C MET A 173 -12.17 3.73 7.98
N LYS A 174 -11.40 2.67 7.71
CA LYS A 174 -11.85 1.26 7.67
C LYS A 174 -12.91 1.01 6.59
N LEU A 175 -12.47 1.04 5.33
CA LEU A 175 -13.25 0.72 4.13
C LEU A 175 -14.14 -0.54 4.28
N THR A 176 -13.63 -1.57 4.95
CA THR A 176 -14.33 -2.84 5.21
C THR A 176 -15.70 -2.68 5.87
N SER A 177 -15.96 -1.58 6.56
CA SER A 177 -17.24 -1.36 7.26
C SER A 177 -18.10 -0.25 6.66
N ARG A 178 -17.69 0.32 5.51
CA ARG A 178 -18.26 1.53 4.92
C ARG A 178 -18.41 1.40 3.40
N SER A 179 -19.63 1.12 2.94
CA SER A 179 -19.94 1.00 1.51
C SER A 179 -19.78 2.33 0.77
N ASP A 180 -20.09 3.44 1.43
CA ASP A 180 -19.89 4.80 0.92
C ASP A 180 -18.42 5.11 0.63
N ALA A 181 -17.53 4.71 1.54
CA ALA A 181 -16.09 4.90 1.37
C ALA A 181 -15.51 3.97 0.28
N GLN A 182 -16.03 2.74 0.12
CA GLN A 182 -15.65 1.86 -0.98
C GLN A 182 -16.10 2.40 -2.33
N ALA A 183 -17.33 2.93 -2.42
CA ALA A 183 -17.84 3.61 -3.62
C ALA A 183 -17.05 4.89 -3.95
N ALA A 184 -16.63 5.65 -2.94
CA ALA A 184 -15.77 6.82 -3.11
C ALA A 184 -14.39 6.45 -3.68
N VAL A 185 -13.76 5.39 -3.15
CA VAL A 185 -12.50 4.85 -3.71
C VAL A 185 -12.71 4.41 -5.16
N GLU A 186 -13.79 3.70 -5.43
CA GLU A 186 -14.13 3.28 -6.79
C GLU A 186 -14.22 4.48 -7.73
N ASN A 187 -14.99 5.51 -7.36
CA ASN A 187 -15.15 6.69 -8.19
C ASN A 187 -13.82 7.40 -8.46
N LEU A 188 -13.01 7.62 -7.41
CA LEU A 188 -11.68 8.23 -7.55
C LEU A 188 -10.77 7.45 -8.51
N MET A 189 -10.83 6.12 -8.49
CA MET A 189 -10.03 5.27 -9.38
C MET A 189 -10.56 5.24 -10.81
N LEU A 190 -11.87 5.07 -10.99
CA LEU A 190 -12.51 4.96 -12.31
C LEU A 190 -12.53 6.29 -13.07
N ASN A 191 -12.46 7.42 -12.36
CA ASN A 191 -12.39 8.77 -12.91
C ASN A 191 -10.94 9.26 -13.14
N THR A 192 -9.96 8.35 -13.08
CA THR A 192 -8.56 8.68 -13.36
C THR A 192 -8.06 7.78 -14.49
N HIS A 193 -7.44 8.37 -15.51
CA HIS A 193 -7.16 7.70 -16.79
C HIS A 193 -5.69 7.86 -17.22
N GLY A 194 -5.24 6.98 -18.12
CA GLY A 194 -3.92 7.05 -18.74
C GLY A 194 -2.77 7.24 -17.75
N ASP A 195 -1.89 8.19 -18.04
CA ASP A 195 -0.68 8.43 -17.25
C ASP A 195 -1.00 9.00 -15.85
N GLU A 196 -2.08 9.75 -15.68
CA GLU A 196 -2.55 10.21 -14.36
C GLU A 196 -2.93 9.03 -13.46
N LEU A 197 -3.48 7.95 -14.03
CA LEU A 197 -3.79 6.75 -13.27
C LEU A 197 -2.51 6.01 -12.86
N SER A 198 -1.54 5.89 -13.77
CA SER A 198 -0.23 5.32 -13.44
C SER A 198 0.48 6.12 -12.35
N GLU A 199 0.40 7.45 -12.42
CA GLU A 199 0.93 8.37 -11.41
C GLU A 199 0.19 8.19 -10.07
N LEU A 200 -1.14 8.19 -10.06
CA LEU A 200 -1.97 8.00 -8.86
C LEU A 200 -1.59 6.74 -8.10
N LYS A 201 -1.47 5.61 -8.82
CA LYS A 201 -1.06 4.34 -8.22
C LYS A 201 0.35 4.44 -7.61
N CYS A 202 1.29 5.10 -8.30
CA CYS A 202 2.65 5.28 -7.80
C CYS A 202 2.76 6.24 -6.62
N VAL A 203 2.04 7.37 -6.64
CA VAL A 203 1.98 8.32 -5.52
C VAL A 203 1.43 7.62 -4.29
N GLN A 204 0.36 6.82 -4.45
CA GLN A 204 -0.25 6.07 -3.34
C GLN A 204 0.75 5.11 -2.70
N ASP A 205 1.49 4.38 -3.52
CA ASP A 205 2.51 3.42 -3.09
C ASP A 205 3.76 4.10 -2.48
N GLY A 206 4.10 5.30 -2.95
CA GLY A 206 5.26 6.07 -2.51
C GLY A 206 5.10 6.82 -1.17
N ARG A 207 3.90 6.82 -0.55
CA ARG A 207 3.65 7.53 0.72
C ARG A 207 4.45 6.97 1.91
N GLY A 208 5.12 5.83 1.75
CA GLY A 208 5.99 5.27 2.78
C GLY A 208 5.23 4.87 4.05
N ASN A 209 4.00 4.38 3.88
CA ASN A 209 3.11 3.91 4.93
C ASN A 209 2.56 2.51 4.61
N ILE A 210 1.70 1.98 5.46
CA ILE A 210 1.12 0.63 5.32
C ILE A 210 -0.02 0.56 4.28
N ASN A 211 -0.47 1.70 3.77
CA ASN A 211 -1.66 1.83 2.92
C ASN A 211 -1.28 1.79 1.43
N SER A 212 -0.67 0.68 1.00
CA SER A 212 -0.34 0.46 -0.42
C SER A 212 -1.58 0.21 -1.30
N MET A 213 -1.43 0.37 -2.62
CA MET A 213 -2.43 0.00 -3.62
C MET A 213 -2.85 -1.47 -3.50
N ARG A 214 -1.89 -2.33 -3.14
CA ARG A 214 -2.17 -3.75 -2.89
C ARG A 214 -3.07 -3.94 -1.68
N ASN A 215 -2.74 -3.29 -0.57
CA ASN A 215 -3.55 -3.41 0.64
C ASN A 215 -4.94 -2.80 0.43
N LEU A 216 -5.05 -1.73 -0.37
CA LEU A 216 -6.32 -1.18 -0.80
C LEU A 216 -7.19 -2.25 -1.49
N LEU A 217 -6.72 -2.80 -2.62
CA LEU A 217 -7.56 -3.68 -3.45
C LEU A 217 -7.72 -5.09 -2.90
N PHE A 218 -6.67 -5.67 -2.31
CA PHE A 218 -6.68 -7.09 -1.92
C PHE A 218 -6.97 -7.33 -0.44
N GLU A 219 -6.85 -6.30 0.42
CA GLU A 219 -7.05 -6.46 1.87
C GLU A 219 -8.18 -5.59 2.43
N HIS A 220 -8.36 -4.36 1.94
CA HIS A 220 -9.32 -3.40 2.50
C HIS A 220 -10.66 -3.34 1.77
N LEU A 221 -10.71 -3.61 0.47
CA LEU A 221 -11.97 -3.74 -0.27
C LEU A 221 -12.60 -5.11 0.01
N GLU A 222 -13.81 -5.10 0.60
CA GLU A 222 -14.60 -6.32 0.82
C GLU A 222 -15.45 -6.65 -0.40
N ASP A 223 -15.94 -5.64 -1.12
CA ASP A 223 -16.78 -5.82 -2.29
C ASP A 223 -15.94 -6.28 -3.50
N LYS A 224 -16.20 -7.52 -3.92
CA LYS A 224 -15.50 -8.15 -5.05
C LYS A 224 -15.92 -7.61 -6.40
N GLU A 225 -17.12 -7.05 -6.52
CA GLU A 225 -17.55 -6.41 -7.74
C GLU A 225 -16.82 -5.07 -7.93
N ILE A 226 -16.73 -4.26 -6.87
CA ILE A 226 -15.92 -3.03 -6.88
C ILE A 226 -14.46 -3.34 -7.22
N GLN A 227 -13.87 -4.33 -6.54
CA GLN A 227 -12.49 -4.76 -6.82
C GLN A 227 -12.30 -5.13 -8.29
N THR A 228 -13.24 -5.90 -8.85
CA THR A 228 -13.18 -6.36 -10.25
C THR A 228 -13.31 -5.19 -11.23
N ARG A 229 -14.22 -4.23 -10.98
CA ARG A 229 -14.38 -3.05 -11.83
C ARG A 229 -13.13 -2.18 -11.84
N ILE A 230 -12.49 -1.96 -10.69
CA ILE A 230 -11.23 -1.21 -10.62
C ILE A 230 -10.10 -1.95 -11.35
N LEU A 231 -9.94 -3.27 -11.16
CA LEU A 231 -8.91 -4.04 -11.86
C LEU A 231 -9.13 -4.07 -13.38
N ASN A 232 -10.38 -4.19 -13.84
CA ASN A 232 -10.71 -4.13 -15.26
C ASN A 232 -10.41 -2.74 -15.85
N HIS A 233 -10.67 -1.68 -15.11
CA HIS A 233 -10.29 -0.32 -15.48
C HIS A 233 -8.77 -0.18 -15.63
N PHE A 234 -8.00 -0.67 -14.65
CA PHE A 234 -6.54 -0.63 -14.70
C PHE A 234 -6.00 -1.37 -15.92
N LEU A 235 -6.56 -2.54 -16.24
CA LEU A 235 -6.18 -3.30 -17.43
C LEU A 235 -6.54 -2.56 -18.72
N SER A 236 -7.73 -1.96 -18.80
CA SER A 236 -8.19 -1.21 -19.98
C SER A 236 -7.31 0.00 -20.28
N GLU A 237 -7.01 0.81 -19.25
CA GLU A 237 -6.12 1.97 -19.36
C GLU A 237 -4.70 1.53 -19.76
N ALA A 238 -4.19 0.46 -19.13
CA ALA A 238 -2.88 -0.09 -19.46
C ALA A 238 -2.76 -0.61 -20.90
N MET A 239 -3.78 -1.31 -21.40
CA MET A 239 -3.83 -1.76 -22.79
C MET A 239 -3.73 -0.57 -23.75
N SER A 240 -4.45 0.51 -23.46
CA SER A 240 -4.40 1.75 -24.24
C SER A 240 -3.01 2.37 -24.20
N GLN A 241 -2.40 2.53 -23.02
CA GLN A 241 -1.03 3.06 -22.88
C GLN A 241 0.02 2.19 -23.60
N VAL A 242 -0.05 0.86 -23.46
CA VAL A 242 0.86 -0.06 -24.15
C VAL A 242 0.71 0.05 -25.66
N ALA A 243 -0.53 0.10 -26.17
CA ALA A 243 -0.80 0.28 -27.59
C ALA A 243 -0.24 1.62 -28.10
N HIS A 244 -0.46 2.72 -27.37
CA HIS A 244 0.07 4.04 -27.72
C HIS A 244 1.61 4.02 -27.79
N ARG A 245 2.27 3.45 -26.78
CA ARG A 245 3.74 3.30 -26.77
C ARG A 245 4.25 2.44 -27.94
N ALA A 246 3.57 1.34 -28.24
CA ALA A 246 3.93 0.46 -29.36
C ALA A 246 3.81 1.19 -30.72
N LEU A 247 2.71 1.93 -30.92
CA LEU A 247 2.51 2.76 -32.11
C LEU A 247 3.58 3.84 -32.23
N LEU A 248 3.93 4.51 -31.13
CA LEU A 248 4.93 5.58 -31.13
C LEU A 248 6.36 5.07 -31.37
N LYS A 249 6.67 3.82 -30.99
CA LYS A 249 7.93 3.17 -31.40
C LYS A 249 8.01 2.98 -32.92
N SER A 250 6.89 2.75 -33.61
CA SER A 250 6.86 2.57 -35.07
C SER A 250 7.32 3.83 -35.82
N GLY A 251 8.41 3.71 -36.59
CA GLY A 251 8.92 4.80 -37.42
C GLY A 251 7.94 5.23 -38.53
N HIS A 252 7.17 4.27 -39.08
CA HIS A 252 6.14 4.55 -40.07
C HIS A 252 5.02 5.39 -39.48
N PHE A 253 4.49 4.99 -38.32
CA PHE A 253 3.43 5.72 -37.62
C PHE A 253 3.86 7.14 -37.28
N ARG A 254 5.07 7.32 -36.71
CA ARG A 254 5.64 8.65 -36.45
C ARG A 254 5.73 9.52 -37.70
N LYS A 255 6.14 8.96 -38.84
CA LYS A 255 6.19 9.68 -40.12
C LYS A 255 4.80 10.10 -40.59
N LEU A 256 3.81 9.22 -40.45
CA LEU A 256 2.41 9.49 -40.80
C LEU A 256 1.84 10.58 -39.91
N LEU A 257 1.98 10.45 -38.58
CA LEU A 257 1.53 11.45 -37.61
C LEU A 257 2.13 12.83 -37.89
N ARG A 258 3.44 12.90 -38.19
CA ARG A 258 4.12 14.16 -38.53
C ARG A 258 3.59 14.79 -39.82
N LYS A 259 3.22 13.97 -40.81
CA LYS A 259 2.55 14.44 -42.03
C LYS A 259 1.13 14.94 -41.75
N SER A 260 0.36 14.22 -40.93
CA SER A 260 -1.01 14.61 -40.56
C SER A 260 -1.04 15.91 -39.76
N ARG A 261 -0.09 16.08 -38.81
CA ARG A 261 0.10 17.34 -38.07
C ARG A 261 0.37 18.52 -39.01
N ARG A 262 1.31 18.36 -39.96
CA ARG A 262 1.61 19.41 -40.97
C ARG A 262 0.39 19.78 -41.81
N ARG A 263 -0.53 18.84 -42.02
CA ARG A 263 -1.74 19.03 -42.83
C ARG A 263 -2.96 19.41 -41.98
N LYS A 264 -2.82 19.57 -40.66
CA LYS A 264 -3.94 19.80 -39.72
C LYS A 264 -5.09 18.80 -39.91
N CYS A 265 -4.74 17.54 -40.16
CA CYS A 265 -5.70 16.45 -40.39
C CYS A 265 -5.49 15.29 -39.40
N VAL A 266 -5.06 15.62 -38.18
CA VAL A 266 -5.04 14.67 -37.06
C VAL A 266 -6.48 14.49 -36.63
N HIS A 267 -6.93 13.23 -36.53
CA HIS A 267 -8.29 12.94 -36.09
C HIS A 267 -8.37 13.13 -34.57
N ASP A 268 -9.51 13.62 -34.07
CA ASP A 268 -9.76 13.83 -32.63
C ASP A 268 -9.45 12.60 -31.75
N HIS A 269 -9.54 11.38 -32.29
CA HIS A 269 -9.22 10.15 -31.55
C HIS A 269 -7.72 9.87 -31.38
N ILE A 270 -6.85 10.64 -32.04
CA ILE A 270 -5.39 10.58 -31.88
C ILE A 270 -4.82 11.94 -31.45
N SER A 271 -5.69 12.89 -31.07
CA SER A 271 -5.29 14.22 -30.60
C SER A 271 -4.58 14.18 -29.24
N PHE A 272 -4.80 13.14 -28.44
CA PHE A 272 -4.04 12.94 -27.18
C PHE A 272 -2.52 12.78 -27.42
N ILE A 273 -2.10 12.51 -28.66
CA ILE A 273 -0.68 12.44 -29.06
C ILE A 273 -0.17 13.85 -29.45
N GLU A 274 -0.96 14.92 -29.40
CA GLU A 274 -0.62 16.24 -29.97
C GLU A 274 0.44 17.03 -29.20
N GLY A 275 0.73 16.69 -27.95
CA GLY A 275 1.82 17.34 -27.20
C GLY A 275 3.16 17.22 -27.94
N ASP A 276 3.89 18.33 -28.10
CA ASP A 276 5.27 18.30 -28.61
C ASP A 276 6.21 17.58 -27.63
N ASP A 277 5.86 17.58 -26.34
CA ASP A 277 6.54 16.82 -25.27
C ASP A 277 6.42 15.30 -25.42
N ALA A 278 5.38 14.82 -26.12
CA ALA A 278 5.26 13.39 -26.41
C ALA A 278 6.45 12.92 -27.25
N LEU A 279 6.93 13.72 -28.21
CA LEU A 279 8.02 13.35 -29.14
C LEU A 279 9.43 13.71 -28.66
N VAL A 280 9.55 14.52 -27.61
CA VAL A 280 10.82 14.88 -26.99
C VAL A 280 10.98 14.00 -25.76
N ALA A 281 11.80 12.95 -25.88
CA ALA A 281 12.22 12.14 -24.74
C ALA A 281 13.09 12.98 -23.80
N SER A 282 12.47 13.87 -23.00
CA SER A 282 13.15 14.52 -21.88
C SER A 282 13.05 13.60 -20.67
N SER A 283 14.24 13.27 -20.15
CA SER A 283 14.54 12.66 -18.85
C SER A 283 13.32 12.30 -17.99
N TYR A 284 12.97 11.01 -18.01
CA TYR A 284 12.22 10.29 -16.96
C TYR A 284 10.93 10.91 -16.38
N ASN A 285 10.19 11.75 -17.10
CA ASN A 285 8.85 12.22 -16.71
C ASN A 285 7.72 11.44 -17.41
N GLY A 286 7.81 10.11 -17.47
CA GLY A 286 6.71 9.31 -18.03
C GLY A 286 6.39 9.57 -19.52
N SER A 287 7.31 10.17 -20.30
CA SER A 287 7.08 10.41 -21.74
C SER A 287 6.70 9.11 -22.46
N CYS A 288 5.79 9.21 -23.42
CA CYS A 288 5.14 8.11 -24.15
C CYS A 288 6.09 7.14 -24.91
N PHE A 289 7.40 7.26 -24.74
CA PHE A 289 8.42 6.44 -25.38
C PHE A 289 9.05 5.39 -24.46
N GLN A 290 9.06 5.60 -23.13
CA GLN A 290 9.64 4.64 -22.19
C GLN A 290 8.55 3.89 -21.42
N SER A 291 8.70 2.57 -21.31
CA SER A 291 7.85 1.76 -20.45
C SER A 291 8.20 2.06 -19.00
N TRP A 292 7.18 2.38 -18.19
CA TRP A 292 7.35 2.55 -16.76
C TRP A 292 7.90 1.26 -16.15
N ARG A 293 8.78 1.36 -15.16
CA ARG A 293 9.47 0.20 -14.59
C ARG A 293 9.31 0.18 -13.07
N LYS A 294 8.92 -0.97 -12.50
CA LYS A 294 8.96 -1.26 -11.07
C LYS A 294 10.17 -2.14 -10.75
N ILE A 295 10.90 -1.82 -9.70
CA ILE A 295 12.05 -2.58 -9.21
C ILE A 295 11.64 -3.28 -7.93
N MET A 296 11.46 -4.59 -8.02
CA MET A 296 11.20 -5.47 -6.90
C MET A 296 12.53 -5.99 -6.36
N PHE A 297 12.72 -5.95 -5.04
CA PHE A 297 13.90 -6.53 -4.42
C PHE A 297 13.57 -7.19 -3.08
N ASP A 298 14.19 -8.32 -2.79
CA ASP A 298 14.13 -8.89 -1.46
C ASP A 298 14.94 -8.07 -0.43
N VAL A 299 14.58 -8.17 0.84
CA VAL A 299 15.26 -7.44 1.92
C VAL A 299 16.42 -8.23 2.52
N ASP A 300 16.16 -9.46 2.98
CA ASP A 300 17.10 -10.21 3.80
C ASP A 300 18.04 -11.01 2.87
N ASP A 301 19.35 -10.80 3.00
CA ASP A 301 20.41 -11.31 2.14
C ASP A 301 20.45 -10.80 0.69
N THR A 302 19.56 -9.88 0.33
CA THR A 302 19.63 -9.08 -0.91
C THR A 302 20.01 -7.61 -0.64
N LEU A 303 19.24 -6.88 0.17
CA LEU A 303 19.56 -5.52 0.61
C LEU A 303 20.55 -5.52 1.77
N GLN A 304 20.34 -6.40 2.76
CA GLN A 304 21.12 -6.45 3.99
C GLN A 304 21.57 -7.87 4.33
N CYS A 305 22.77 -8.02 4.89
CA CYS A 305 23.27 -9.30 5.35
C CYS A 305 22.46 -9.82 6.56
N SER A 306 21.99 -11.06 6.54
CA SER A 306 21.32 -11.68 7.69
C SER A 306 22.30 -12.26 8.74
N GLY A 307 23.58 -12.41 8.37
CA GLY A 307 24.66 -12.91 9.24
C GLY A 307 24.84 -14.43 9.20
N GLY A 308 24.30 -15.11 8.18
CA GLY A 308 24.46 -16.55 7.96
C GLY A 308 23.28 -17.41 8.41
N PRO A 309 23.47 -18.75 8.48
CA PRO A 309 22.35 -19.68 8.71
C PRO A 309 21.67 -19.44 10.06
N PRO A 310 20.33 -19.62 10.16
CA PRO A 310 19.43 -20.19 9.14
C PRO A 310 18.79 -19.16 8.19
N ALA A 311 19.11 -17.87 8.31
CA ALA A 311 18.46 -16.81 7.55
C ALA A 311 19.11 -16.53 6.18
N GLY A 312 20.39 -16.88 6.03
CA GLY A 312 21.18 -16.75 4.80
C GLY A 312 22.47 -17.55 4.85
N VAL A 313 23.37 -17.30 3.90
CA VAL A 313 24.69 -17.99 3.82
C VAL A 313 25.88 -17.05 3.99
N ASP A 314 25.69 -15.75 3.77
CA ASP A 314 26.80 -14.78 3.84
C ASP A 314 27.13 -14.43 5.30
N LYS A 315 28.42 -14.53 5.65
CA LYS A 315 28.99 -14.19 6.95
C LYS A 315 30.08 -13.12 6.87
N ARG A 316 30.36 -12.61 5.66
CA ARG A 316 31.45 -11.63 5.41
C ARG A 316 31.12 -10.25 5.97
N TYR A 317 29.84 -9.91 6.03
CA TYR A 317 29.35 -8.62 6.53
C TYR A 317 28.68 -8.78 7.90
N PRO A 318 28.73 -7.76 8.76
CA PRO A 318 27.99 -7.77 10.02
C PRO A 318 26.50 -7.98 9.78
N LYS A 319 25.85 -8.64 10.74
CA LYS A 319 24.40 -8.84 10.71
C LYS A 319 23.67 -7.49 10.62
N HIS A 320 22.72 -7.41 9.69
CA HIS A 320 21.94 -6.23 9.31
C HIS A 320 22.75 -5.10 8.65
N ALA A 321 24.00 -5.35 8.25
CA ALA A 321 24.73 -4.41 7.41
C ALA A 321 24.13 -4.38 6.00
N ILE A 322 23.93 -3.19 5.45
CA ILE A 322 23.56 -3.00 4.04
C ILE A 322 24.74 -3.41 3.16
N TYR A 323 24.47 -4.16 2.10
CA TYR A 323 25.53 -4.53 1.17
C TYR A 323 26.12 -3.29 0.48
N PRO A 324 27.46 -3.14 0.45
CA PRO A 324 28.10 -1.99 -0.19
C PRO A 324 27.67 -1.85 -1.65
N GLY A 325 27.32 -0.63 -2.05
CA GLY A 325 26.91 -0.32 -3.42
C GLY A 325 25.47 -0.67 -3.78
N PHE A 326 24.73 -1.42 -2.96
CA PHE A 326 23.34 -1.82 -3.29
C PHE A 326 22.39 -0.63 -3.44
N LEU A 327 22.46 0.35 -2.52
CA LEU A 327 21.62 1.56 -2.61
C LEU A 327 21.98 2.43 -3.82
N ALA A 328 23.27 2.53 -4.15
CA ALA A 328 23.72 3.22 -5.36
C ALA A 328 23.23 2.50 -6.62
N PHE A 329 23.34 1.17 -6.66
CA PHE A 329 22.81 0.35 -7.74
C PHE A 329 21.29 0.52 -7.91
N LEU A 330 20.52 0.51 -6.81
CA LEU A 330 19.08 0.77 -6.86
C LEU A 330 18.77 2.16 -7.40
N LYS A 331 19.51 3.19 -6.99
CA LYS A 331 19.34 4.56 -7.48
C LYS A 331 19.56 4.65 -8.99
N GLU A 332 20.66 4.08 -9.48
CA GLU A 332 20.98 4.05 -10.92
C GLU A 332 19.97 3.24 -11.73
N LEU A 333 19.54 2.08 -11.20
CA LEU A 333 18.54 1.24 -11.86
C LEU A 333 17.16 1.91 -11.92
N HIS A 334 16.82 2.70 -10.88
CA HIS A 334 15.59 3.48 -10.79
C HIS A 334 15.59 4.73 -11.66
N GLY A 335 16.76 5.31 -11.92
CA GLY A 335 16.93 6.60 -12.61
C GLY A 335 16.96 7.80 -11.66
N GLY A 336 17.03 7.58 -10.34
CA GLY A 336 17.21 8.64 -9.35
C GLY A 336 15.99 9.51 -9.02
N ASP A 337 14.81 9.21 -9.57
CA ASP A 337 13.56 9.92 -9.31
C ASP A 337 13.05 9.74 -7.86
N GLU A 338 12.33 10.72 -7.33
CA GLU A 338 11.68 10.71 -6.01
C GLU A 338 10.40 9.85 -6.00
N MET A 339 9.75 9.66 -7.15
CA MET A 339 8.57 8.83 -7.28
C MET A 339 8.88 7.35 -7.01
N SER A 340 8.18 6.72 -6.08
CA SER A 340 8.50 5.34 -5.70
C SER A 340 8.05 4.31 -6.74
N HIS A 341 9.00 3.86 -7.55
CA HIS A 341 8.85 2.65 -8.34
C HIS A 341 9.56 1.44 -7.71
N MET A 342 9.96 1.54 -6.46
CA MET A 342 10.64 0.48 -5.72
C MET A 342 9.67 -0.33 -4.87
N VAL A 343 9.88 -1.64 -4.84
CA VAL A 343 9.02 -2.59 -4.13
C VAL A 343 9.90 -3.55 -3.33
N ALA A 344 9.84 -3.46 -2.01
CA ALA A 344 10.55 -4.36 -1.11
C ALA A 344 9.69 -5.61 -0.83
N LEU A 345 10.19 -6.78 -1.20
CA LEU A 345 9.64 -8.08 -0.81
C LEU A 345 10.27 -8.50 0.52
N SER A 346 9.45 -8.94 1.47
CA SER A 346 9.96 -9.42 2.75
C SER A 346 9.19 -10.66 3.19
N ALA A 347 9.93 -11.71 3.53
CA ALA A 347 9.39 -12.92 4.15
C ALA A 347 8.78 -12.68 5.56
N ARG A 348 9.06 -11.53 6.16
CA ARG A 348 8.66 -11.21 7.53
C ARG A 348 7.14 -11.05 7.65
N PRO A 349 6.56 -11.51 8.77
CA PRO A 349 5.12 -11.42 9.01
C PRO A 349 4.62 -9.98 9.11
N ASP A 350 3.39 -9.75 8.66
CA ASP A 350 2.72 -8.44 8.60
C ASP A 350 2.76 -7.61 9.89
N PHE A 351 2.84 -8.22 11.08
CA PHE A 351 2.90 -7.45 12.33
C PHE A 351 4.24 -6.70 12.54
N LEU A 352 5.28 -7.02 11.78
CA LEU A 352 6.58 -6.34 11.81
C LEU A 352 6.67 -5.15 10.84
N GLU A 353 5.58 -4.83 10.14
CA GLU A 353 5.52 -3.80 9.09
C GLU A 353 6.08 -2.44 9.54
N LYS A 354 5.68 -1.96 10.73
CA LYS A 354 6.12 -0.66 11.25
C LYS A 354 7.63 -0.60 11.46
N ASP A 355 8.24 -1.69 11.88
CA ASP A 355 9.68 -1.77 12.10
C ASP A 355 10.45 -1.84 10.79
N VAL A 356 9.87 -2.46 9.75
CA VAL A 356 10.44 -2.45 8.40
C VAL A 356 10.36 -1.06 7.78
N ILE A 357 9.20 -0.39 7.85
CA ILE A 357 9.03 0.98 7.36
C ILE A 357 9.98 1.94 8.07
N LYS A 358 10.11 1.85 9.41
CA LYS A 358 11.04 2.68 10.18
C LYS A 358 12.48 2.48 9.71
N ARG A 359 12.87 1.24 9.36
CA ARG A 359 14.20 0.96 8.81
C ARG A 359 14.39 1.59 7.44
N PHE A 360 13.42 1.48 6.52
CA PHE A 360 13.52 2.15 5.23
C PHE A 360 13.61 3.68 5.34
N ARG A 361 12.86 4.30 6.26
CA ARG A 361 13.01 5.73 6.54
C ARG A 361 14.40 6.07 7.04
N ARG A 362 14.97 5.25 7.92
CA ARG A 362 16.35 5.41 8.37
C ARG A 362 17.35 5.30 7.22
N LEU A 363 17.14 4.35 6.30
CA LEU A 363 17.97 4.21 5.11
C LEU A 363 17.88 5.44 4.20
N GLN A 364 16.69 6.04 4.08
CA GLN A 364 16.49 7.25 3.31
C GLN A 364 17.21 8.44 3.93
N THR A 365 17.08 8.64 5.24
CA THR A 365 17.66 9.80 5.93
C THR A 365 19.16 9.67 6.20
N GLU A 366 19.66 8.47 6.50
CA GLU A 366 21.03 8.26 7.00
C GLU A 366 21.96 7.57 5.98
N HIS A 367 21.42 6.86 4.99
CA HIS A 367 22.21 5.97 4.13
C HIS A 367 22.01 6.19 2.62
N GLY A 368 21.26 7.21 2.21
CA GLY A 368 21.15 7.62 0.81
C GLY A 368 20.22 6.75 -0.05
N LEU A 369 19.29 6.01 0.55
CA LEU A 369 18.15 5.47 -0.19
C LEU A 369 17.33 6.65 -0.76
N HIS A 370 17.16 6.73 -2.07
CA HIS A 370 16.61 7.93 -2.72
C HIS A 370 15.08 8.02 -2.65
N ALA A 371 14.36 6.91 -2.59
CA ALA A 371 12.91 6.87 -2.41
C ALA A 371 12.46 5.72 -1.51
N LEU A 372 11.31 5.85 -0.84
CA LEU A 372 10.78 4.80 0.03
C LEU A 372 10.10 3.71 -0.80
N PRO A 373 10.44 2.42 -0.64
CA PRO A 373 9.79 1.35 -1.38
C PRO A 373 8.39 1.03 -0.84
N THR A 374 7.50 0.59 -1.71
CA THR A 374 6.29 -0.13 -1.32
C THR A 374 6.69 -1.44 -0.66
N LEU A 375 6.05 -1.80 0.45
CA LEU A 375 6.39 -3.02 1.18
C LEU A 375 5.38 -4.14 0.91
N LEU A 376 5.86 -5.29 0.43
CA LEU A 376 5.08 -6.51 0.27
C LEU A 376 5.55 -7.53 1.31
N LEU A 377 4.78 -7.65 2.39
CA LEU A 377 5.09 -8.53 3.52
C LEU A 377 4.61 -9.96 3.29
N GLY A 378 5.25 -10.87 4.03
CA GLY A 378 4.94 -12.28 4.09
C GLY A 378 3.79 -12.55 5.05
N ALA A 379 3.07 -13.64 4.80
CA ALA A 379 1.95 -14.02 5.65
C ALA A 379 2.44 -14.69 6.95
N ILE A 380 1.74 -14.44 8.06
CA ILE A 380 2.09 -14.92 9.40
C ILE A 380 2.19 -16.44 9.47
N ASP A 381 1.23 -17.13 8.86
CA ASP A 381 1.17 -18.57 8.75
C ASP A 381 2.38 -19.13 8.00
N THR A 382 2.77 -18.50 6.89
CA THR A 382 3.91 -18.96 6.08
C THR A 382 5.27 -18.71 6.75
N GLY A 383 5.41 -17.60 7.49
CA GLY A 383 6.60 -17.36 8.31
C GLY A 383 6.74 -18.38 9.45
N PHE A 384 5.61 -18.79 10.04
CA PHE A 384 5.57 -19.86 11.04
C PHE A 384 5.85 -21.23 10.42
N GLU A 385 5.28 -21.54 9.24
CA GLU A 385 5.59 -22.79 8.53
C GLU A 385 7.06 -22.90 8.15
N PHE A 386 7.69 -21.81 7.69
CA PHE A 386 9.13 -21.78 7.42
C PHE A 386 9.95 -22.10 8.68
N LEU A 387 9.60 -21.48 9.82
CA LEU A 387 10.28 -21.72 11.11
C LEU A 387 10.04 -23.14 11.66
N VAL A 388 8.86 -23.72 11.44
CA VAL A 388 8.46 -25.02 11.99
C VAL A 388 8.88 -26.20 11.11
N LYS A 389 8.66 -26.10 9.80
CA LYS A 389 8.95 -27.19 8.85
C LYS A 389 10.40 -27.17 8.41
N GLY A 390 11.01 -25.98 8.28
CA GLY A 390 12.36 -25.82 7.75
C GLY A 390 12.56 -26.46 6.36
N GLY A 391 13.79 -26.44 5.86
CA GLY A 391 14.17 -27.14 4.63
C GLY A 391 13.38 -26.75 3.37
N ASP A 392 13.34 -27.66 2.40
CA ASP A 392 12.77 -27.41 1.07
C ASP A 392 11.26 -27.12 1.10
N GLU A 393 10.51 -27.75 2.00
CA GLU A 393 9.05 -27.55 2.08
C GLU A 393 8.71 -26.15 2.61
N GLY A 394 9.40 -25.69 3.67
CA GLY A 394 9.24 -24.34 4.20
C GLY A 394 9.64 -23.27 3.17
N MET A 395 10.74 -23.49 2.44
CA MET A 395 11.17 -22.59 1.37
C MET A 395 10.17 -22.52 0.21
N ARG A 396 9.55 -23.63 -0.19
CA ARG A 396 8.51 -23.65 -1.23
C ARG A 396 7.24 -22.91 -0.80
N ALA A 397 6.81 -23.06 0.45
CA ALA A 397 5.66 -22.33 0.97
C ALA A 397 5.92 -20.81 0.96
N LEU A 398 7.12 -20.39 1.38
CA LEU A 398 7.53 -18.99 1.36
C LEU A 398 7.59 -18.43 -0.07
N ALA A 399 8.20 -19.17 -1.01
CA ALA A 399 8.26 -18.79 -2.42
C ALA A 399 6.86 -18.61 -3.03
N LYS A 400 5.93 -19.52 -2.74
CA LYS A 400 4.54 -19.42 -3.21
C LYS A 400 3.85 -18.18 -2.70
N THR A 401 4.02 -17.83 -1.43
CA THR A 401 3.45 -16.62 -0.84
C THR A 401 4.07 -15.37 -1.44
N LYS A 402 5.40 -15.29 -1.55
CA LYS A 402 6.08 -14.16 -2.22
C LYS A 402 5.57 -14.01 -3.65
N TYR A 403 5.52 -15.10 -4.42
CA TYR A 403 5.03 -15.07 -5.80
C TYR A 403 3.57 -14.66 -5.91
N GLN A 404 2.69 -15.13 -5.00
CA GLN A 404 1.30 -14.70 -4.95
C GLN A 404 1.19 -13.17 -4.76
N ARG A 405 1.98 -12.60 -3.84
CA ARG A 405 2.02 -11.15 -3.59
C ARG A 405 2.55 -10.38 -4.78
N VAL A 406 3.58 -10.91 -5.45
CA VAL A 406 4.11 -10.36 -6.70
C VAL A 406 3.05 -10.39 -7.81
N ARG A 407 2.31 -11.50 -7.96
CA ARG A 407 1.25 -11.64 -8.97
C ARG A 407 0.13 -10.64 -8.75
N GLU A 408 -0.30 -10.47 -7.50
CA GLU A 408 -1.27 -9.44 -7.11
C GLU A 408 -0.75 -8.04 -7.46
N TYR A 409 0.52 -7.76 -7.17
CA TYR A 409 1.12 -6.46 -7.45
C TYR A 409 1.24 -6.19 -8.95
N ILE A 410 1.66 -7.18 -9.76
CA ILE A 410 1.72 -7.06 -11.22
C ILE A 410 0.33 -6.75 -11.79
N ALA A 411 -0.73 -7.36 -11.26
CA ALA A 411 -2.10 -7.10 -11.69
C ALA A 411 -2.56 -5.65 -11.44
N LEU A 412 -1.92 -4.90 -10.53
CA LEU A 412 -2.20 -3.48 -10.29
C LEU A 412 -1.53 -2.56 -11.32
N TYR A 413 -0.46 -3.03 -11.96
CA TYR A 413 0.39 -2.26 -12.85
C TYR A 413 0.66 -2.98 -14.18
N PRO A 414 -0.38 -3.40 -14.93
CA PRO A 414 -0.20 -4.12 -16.19
C PRO A 414 0.54 -3.30 -17.27
N GLU A 415 0.60 -1.98 -17.14
CA GLU A 415 1.35 -1.09 -18.01
C GLU A 415 2.84 -0.98 -17.68
N PHE A 416 3.29 -1.56 -16.56
CA PHE A 416 4.68 -1.49 -16.09
C PHE A 416 5.47 -2.73 -16.48
N ARG A 417 6.79 -2.54 -16.58
CA ARG A 417 7.80 -3.58 -16.69
C ARG A 417 8.40 -3.85 -15.32
N PHE A 418 8.70 -5.09 -15.00
CA PHE A 418 9.22 -5.44 -13.68
C PHE A 418 10.64 -5.96 -13.75
N VAL A 419 11.47 -5.50 -12.82
CA VAL A 419 12.79 -6.08 -12.56
C VAL A 419 12.75 -6.67 -11.16
N PHE A 420 13.16 -7.93 -11.02
CA PHE A 420 13.25 -8.58 -9.71
C PHE A 420 14.72 -8.84 -9.34
N LEU A 421 15.08 -8.46 -8.11
CA LEU A 421 16.37 -8.67 -7.50
C LEU A 421 16.18 -9.54 -6.25
N GLY A 422 16.83 -10.70 -6.22
CA GLY A 422 16.74 -11.61 -5.09
C GLY A 422 18.02 -12.39 -4.91
N ASP A 423 18.18 -12.99 -3.75
CA ASP A 423 19.33 -13.82 -3.44
C ASP A 423 19.08 -15.27 -3.89
N ASN A 424 19.96 -16.18 -3.49
CA ASN A 424 19.77 -17.62 -3.72
C ASN A 424 19.04 -18.31 -2.55
N GLY A 425 18.57 -17.56 -1.57
CA GLY A 425 17.88 -18.01 -0.36
C GLY A 425 16.38 -17.68 -0.38
N GLN A 426 15.69 -18.08 0.70
CA GLN A 426 14.32 -17.66 1.04
C GLN A 426 13.25 -17.78 -0.09
N GLY A 427 13.49 -18.65 -1.08
CA GLY A 427 12.57 -18.88 -2.19
C GLY A 427 12.69 -17.89 -3.35
N ASP A 428 13.66 -16.97 -3.35
CA ASP A 428 13.78 -15.89 -4.34
C ASP A 428 14.05 -16.41 -5.76
N TYR A 429 14.96 -17.39 -5.91
CA TYR A 429 15.17 -18.06 -7.20
C TYR A 429 13.85 -18.66 -7.75
N ALA A 430 13.06 -19.31 -6.89
CA ALA A 430 11.78 -19.89 -7.30
C ALA A 430 10.76 -18.81 -7.66
N VAL A 431 10.74 -17.67 -6.95
CA VAL A 431 9.91 -16.50 -7.31
C VAL A 431 10.31 -15.98 -8.67
N GLY A 432 11.60 -15.74 -8.91
CA GLY A 432 12.11 -15.27 -10.21
C GLY A 432 11.77 -16.23 -11.35
N HIS A 433 11.91 -17.54 -11.13
CA HIS A 433 11.51 -18.56 -12.11
C HIS A 433 10.00 -18.53 -12.39
N MET A 434 9.16 -18.50 -11.36
CA MET A 434 7.70 -18.40 -11.53
C MET A 434 7.27 -17.09 -12.21
N MET A 435 7.98 -15.97 -11.95
CA MET A 435 7.75 -14.71 -12.66
C MET A 435 8.09 -14.82 -14.14
N HIS A 436 9.21 -15.46 -14.48
CA HIS A 436 9.61 -15.67 -15.87
C HIS A 436 8.62 -16.57 -16.63
N GLU A 437 8.15 -17.65 -16.00
CA GLU A 437 7.16 -18.55 -16.61
C GLU A 437 5.76 -17.93 -16.71
N GLY A 438 5.31 -17.23 -15.65
CA GLY A 438 3.98 -16.65 -15.58
C GLY A 438 3.82 -15.35 -16.36
N PHE A 439 4.91 -14.63 -16.58
CA PHE A 439 4.94 -13.34 -17.28
C PHE A 439 6.15 -13.28 -18.24
N PRO A 440 6.19 -14.10 -19.30
CA PRO A 440 7.33 -14.19 -20.21
C PRO A 440 7.55 -12.91 -21.02
N ASP A 441 6.47 -12.17 -21.28
CA ASP A 441 6.48 -10.90 -22.00
C ASP A 441 6.61 -9.69 -21.05
N ASN A 442 6.95 -9.91 -19.78
CA ASN A 442 7.33 -8.86 -18.84
C ASN A 442 8.67 -8.22 -19.22
#